data_AF-F0GBW5-F1
#
_entry.id   AF-F0GBW5-F1
#
_cell.length_a   1.000
_cell.length_b   1.000
_cell.length_c   1.000
_cell.angle_alpha   90.00
_cell.angle_beta   90.00
_cell.angle_gamma   90.00
#
_symmetry.space_group_name_H-M   'P 1'
#
loop_
_entity.id
_entity.type
_entity.pdbx_description
1 polymer ?
#
loop_
_entity_poly.entity_id
_entity_poly.type
_entity_poly.pdbx_seq_one_letter_code
_entity_poly.pdbx_strand_id
1 'polypeptide(L)'
;IFAPSFLLVAGTAPFWERLRRSARMQAALAGVNAAVVGLLLAALYHPVWSDTIVSPRDFGAALVAFVALTFWRVPPWAVVIASATLGWLAATLA
;
A
#
# COMPACT_ATOMS: atom_id res chain seq x y z
N ILE A 1 25.90 17.14 1.27
CA ILE A 1 24.80 16.84 2.22
C ILE A 1 24.54 15.33 2.42
N PHE A 2 24.80 14.47 1.41
CA PHE A 2 24.58 13.00 1.50
C PHE A 2 25.75 12.18 2.08
N ALA A 3 26.94 12.78 2.19
CA ALA A 3 28.12 12.12 2.75
C ALA A 3 27.91 11.45 4.13
N PRO A 4 27.14 12.03 5.08
CA PRO A 4 26.86 11.38 6.36
C PRO A 4 26.03 10.11 6.21
N SER A 5 25.03 10.12 5.32
CA SER A 5 24.18 8.97 5.04
C SER A 5 24.96 7.83 4.38
N PHE A 6 25.86 8.13 3.44
CA PHE A 6 26.74 7.13 2.82
C PHE A 6 27.72 6.50 3.82
N LEU A 7 28.29 7.30 4.73
CA LEU A 7 29.13 6.78 5.81
C LEU A 7 28.35 5.88 6.77
N LEU A 8 27.10 6.22 7.08
CA LEU A 8 26.22 5.37 7.88
C LEU A 8 25.94 4.03 7.19
N VAL A 9 25.58 4.03 5.91
CA VAL A 9 25.32 2.79 5.14
C VAL A 9 26.59 1.94 5.03
N ALA A 10 27.72 2.55 4.67
CA ALA A 10 29.00 1.83 4.55
C ALA A 10 29.50 1.29 5.89
N GLY A 11 29.32 2.05 6.99
CA GLY A 11 29.71 1.64 8.34
C GLY A 11 28.79 0.58 8.96
N THR A 12 27.50 0.59 8.63
CA THR A 12 26.54 -0.41 9.13
C THR A 12 26.51 -1.69 8.30
N ALA A 13 26.87 -1.66 7.00
CA ALA A 13 26.92 -2.84 6.13
C ALA A 13 27.68 -4.06 6.72
N PRO A 14 28.91 -3.94 7.25
CA PRO A 14 29.64 -5.08 7.81
C PRO A 14 29.04 -5.62 9.12
N PHE A 15 28.39 -4.76 9.91
CA PHE A 15 27.69 -5.16 11.14
C PHE A 15 26.35 -5.83 10.83
N TRP A 16 25.64 -5.32 9.83
CA TRP A 16 24.36 -5.84 9.36
C TRP A 16 24.48 -7.29 8.87
N GLU A 17 25.57 -7.64 8.19
CA GLU A 17 25.77 -8.99 7.69
C GLU A 17 26.00 -10.02 8.81
N ARG A 18 26.64 -9.60 9.92
CA ARG A 18 26.77 -10.44 11.12
C ARG A 18 25.43 -10.61 11.84
N LEU A 19 24.62 -9.56 11.91
CA LEU A 19 23.28 -9.59 12.50
C LEU A 19 22.29 -10.42 11.67
N ARG A 20 22.31 -10.31 10.34
CA ARG A 20 21.43 -11.09 9.43
C ARG A 20 21.66 -12.60 9.48
N ARG A 21 22.87 -13.05 9.84
CA ARG A 21 23.18 -14.48 10.01
C ARG A 21 22.63 -15.05 11.32
N SER A 22 22.18 -14.21 12.26
CA SER A 22 21.54 -14.66 13.49
C SER A 22 20.09 -15.08 13.22
N ALA A 23 19.75 -16.31 13.59
CA ALA A 23 18.38 -16.84 13.46
C ALA A 23 17.34 -15.97 14.17
N ARG A 24 17.69 -15.33 15.30
CA ARG A 24 16.80 -14.41 16.01
C ARG A 24 16.46 -13.16 15.19
N MET A 25 17.42 -12.61 14.45
CA MET A 25 17.18 -11.44 13.60
C MET A 25 16.31 -11.80 12.39
N GLN A 26 16.54 -12.98 11.80
CA GLN A 26 15.69 -13.47 10.70
C GLN A 26 14.25 -13.71 11.17
N ALA A 27 14.07 -14.29 12.36
CA ALA A 27 12.75 -14.46 12.96
C ALA A 27 12.07 -13.11 13.27
N ALA A 28 12.81 -12.13 13.78
CA ALA A 28 12.30 -10.78 14.02
C ALA A 28 11.87 -10.11 12.70
N LEU A 29 12.68 -10.19 11.64
CA LEU A 29 12.35 -9.65 10.32
C LEU A 29 11.14 -10.35 9.70
N ALA A 30 11.03 -11.67 9.84
CA ALA A 30 9.85 -12.41 9.42
C ALA A 30 8.59 -11.98 10.20
N GLY A 31 8.72 -11.75 11.50
CA GLY A 31 7.66 -11.20 12.35
C GLY A 31 7.24 -9.79 11.94
N VAL A 32 8.21 -8.92 11.61
CA VAL A 32 7.93 -7.58 11.08
C VAL A 32 7.19 -7.66 9.75
N ASN A 33 7.65 -8.52 8.83
CA ASN A 33 6.97 -8.70 7.54
C ASN A 33 5.52 -9.21 7.75
N ALA A 34 5.31 -10.17 8.66
CA ALA A 34 3.99 -10.66 9.00
C ALA A 34 3.11 -9.57 9.64
N ALA A 35 3.68 -8.74 10.52
CA ALA A 35 2.98 -7.62 11.13
C ALA A 35 2.57 -6.57 10.07
N VAL A 36 3.46 -6.22 9.14
CA VAL A 36 3.16 -5.29 8.05
C VAL A 36 2.03 -5.82 7.18
N VAL A 37 2.08 -7.10 6.78
CA VAL A 37 1.00 -7.71 5.99
C VAL A 37 -0.31 -7.72 6.78
N GLY A 38 -0.27 -8.06 8.07
CA GLY A 38 -1.44 -8.00 8.95
C GLY A 38 -2.01 -6.59 9.09
N LEU A 39 -1.16 -5.58 9.16
CA LEU A 39 -1.56 -4.18 9.29
C LEU A 39 -2.12 -3.63 7.96
N LEU A 40 -1.58 -4.05 6.82
CA LEU A 40 -2.14 -3.77 5.49
C LEU A 40 -3.52 -4.42 5.32
N LEU A 41 -3.69 -5.66 5.76
CA LEU A 41 -4.99 -6.35 5.77
C LEU A 41 -5.99 -5.67 6.72
N ALA A 42 -5.55 -5.27 7.91
CA ALA A 42 -6.38 -4.55 8.86
C ALA A 42 -6.83 -3.21 8.29
N ALA A 43 -5.91 -2.45 7.69
CA ALA A 43 -6.21 -1.18 7.02
C ALA A 43 -7.17 -1.36 5.83
N LEU A 44 -7.05 -2.46 5.08
CA LEU A 44 -7.99 -2.81 4.02
C LEU A 44 -9.40 -3.06 4.56
N TYR A 45 -9.53 -3.74 5.71
CA TYR A 45 -10.82 -4.01 6.34
C TYR A 45 -11.42 -2.75 6.98
N HIS A 46 -10.63 -2.01 7.73
CA HIS A 46 -11.02 -0.76 8.38
C HIS A 46 -9.82 0.19 8.34
N PRO A 47 -9.90 1.38 7.71
CA PRO A 47 -11.08 2.10 7.25
C PRO A 47 -11.45 1.90 5.77
N VAL A 48 -10.62 1.27 4.95
CA VAL A 48 -10.82 1.32 3.48
C VAL A 48 -12.12 0.66 3.05
N TRP A 49 -12.49 -0.50 3.57
CA TRP A 49 -13.79 -1.09 3.23
C TRP A 49 -14.95 -0.34 3.91
N SER A 50 -14.80 -0.03 5.20
CA SER A 50 -15.87 0.58 6.01
C SER A 50 -16.23 2.02 5.65
N ASP A 51 -15.25 2.86 5.32
CA ASP A 51 -15.47 4.28 5.04
C ASP A 51 -15.77 4.55 3.56
N THR A 52 -15.35 3.65 2.65
CA THR A 52 -15.46 3.88 1.20
C THR A 52 -16.69 3.23 0.57
N ILE A 53 -17.27 2.19 1.18
CA ILE A 53 -18.44 1.47 0.64
C ILE A 53 -19.61 1.63 1.61
N VAL A 54 -20.28 2.78 1.52
CA VAL A 54 -21.46 3.08 2.34
C VAL A 54 -22.76 2.72 1.58
N SER A 55 -22.72 2.73 0.24
CA SER A 55 -23.86 2.44 -0.63
C SER A 55 -23.55 1.34 -1.67
N PRO A 56 -24.55 0.55 -2.12
CA PRO A 56 -24.36 -0.44 -3.20
C PRO A 56 -23.82 0.15 -4.51
N ARG A 57 -24.00 1.45 -4.75
CA ARG A 57 -23.46 2.16 -5.91
C ARG A 57 -21.93 2.32 -5.83
N ASP A 58 -21.39 2.53 -4.64
CA ASP A 58 -19.94 2.68 -4.40
C ASP A 58 -19.20 1.36 -4.64
N PHE A 59 -19.84 0.25 -4.29
CA PHE A 59 -19.35 -1.10 -4.59
C PHE A 59 -19.26 -1.36 -6.10
N GLY A 60 -20.27 -0.91 -6.86
CA GLY A 60 -20.27 -1.02 -8.33
C GLY A 60 -19.14 -0.23 -8.98
N ALA A 61 -18.90 1.01 -8.54
CA ALA A 61 -17.79 1.83 -9.03
C ALA A 61 -16.42 1.23 -8.66
N ALA A 62 -16.27 0.71 -7.43
CA ALA A 62 -15.06 0.03 -6.99
C ALA A 62 -14.78 -1.24 -7.82
N LEU A 63 -15.80 -2.02 -8.14
CA LEU A 63 -15.67 -3.23 -8.96
C LEU A 63 -15.24 -2.90 -10.39
N VAL A 64 -15.83 -1.87 -11.01
CA VAL A 64 -15.44 -1.40 -12.34
C VAL A 64 -13.98 -0.91 -12.36
N ALA A 65 -13.58 -0.12 -11.36
CA ALA A 65 -12.20 0.34 -11.24
C ALA A 65 -11.22 -0.83 -11.01
N PHE A 66 -11.60 -1.83 -10.22
CA PHE A 66 -10.81 -3.04 -9.97
C PHE A 66 -10.62 -3.88 -11.24
N VAL A 67 -11.69 -4.06 -12.03
CA VAL A 67 -11.61 -4.75 -13.32
C VAL A 67 -10.75 -3.97 -14.31
N ALA A 68 -10.85 -2.64 -14.35
CA ALA A 68 -10.00 -1.80 -15.19
C ALA A 68 -8.50 -1.90 -14.81
N LEU A 69 -8.17 -1.97 -13.52
CA LEU A 69 -6.78 -2.17 -13.08
C LEU A 69 -6.27 -3.59 -13.40
N THR A 70 -7.09 -4.60 -13.12
CA THR A 70 -6.65 -6.01 -13.15
C THR A 70 -6.64 -6.59 -14.55
N PHE A 71 -7.69 -6.32 -15.35
CA PHE A 71 -7.81 -6.88 -16.71
C PHE A 71 -7.23 -5.96 -17.78
N TRP A 72 -7.30 -4.64 -17.63
CA TRP A 72 -6.82 -3.71 -18.66
C TRP A 72 -5.41 -3.18 -18.40
N ARG A 73 -4.74 -3.57 -17.29
CA ARG A 73 -3.38 -3.14 -16.90
C ARG A 73 -3.20 -1.61 -16.98
N VAL A 74 -4.28 -0.86 -16.76
CA VAL A 74 -4.26 0.61 -16.78
C VAL A 74 -3.38 1.07 -15.62
N PRO A 75 -2.47 2.04 -15.83
CA PRO A 75 -1.61 2.49 -14.76
C PRO A 75 -2.45 3.08 -13.60
N PRO A 76 -2.08 2.84 -12.33
CA PRO A 76 -2.89 3.21 -11.17
C PRO A 76 -3.28 4.69 -11.13
N TRP A 77 -2.41 5.59 -11.59
CA TRP A 77 -2.66 7.03 -11.61
C TRP A 77 -3.83 7.42 -12.51
N ALA A 78 -4.02 6.74 -13.65
CA ALA A 78 -5.11 7.04 -14.58
C ALA A 78 -6.46 6.60 -14.02
N VAL A 79 -6.48 5.48 -13.30
CA VAL A 79 -7.69 4.99 -12.61
C VAL A 79 -8.06 5.92 -11.46
N VAL A 80 -7.09 6.44 -10.71
CA VAL A 80 -7.36 7.44 -9.66
C VAL A 80 -7.97 8.72 -10.25
N ILE A 81 -7.44 9.24 -11.36
CA ILE A 81 -7.99 10.45 -12.01
C ILE A 81 -9.41 10.19 -12.54
N ALA A 82 -9.66 9.03 -13.18
CA ALA A 82 -10.98 8.68 -13.68
C ALA A 82 -12.00 8.52 -12.55
N SER A 83 -11.65 7.81 -11.47
CA SER A 83 -12.53 7.65 -10.32
C SER A 83 -12.78 8.97 -9.58
N ALA A 84 -11.76 9.83 -9.45
CA ALA A 84 -11.90 11.15 -8.82
C ALA A 84 -12.80 12.09 -9.65
N THR A 85 -12.66 12.10 -10.98
CA THR A 85 -13.52 12.91 -11.86
C THR A 85 -14.97 12.42 -11.87
N LEU A 86 -15.19 11.10 -11.88
CA LEU A 86 -16.52 10.51 -11.76
C LEU A 86 -17.17 10.81 -10.41
N GLY A 87 -16.42 10.68 -9.31
CA GLY A 87 -16.91 11.01 -7.97
C GLY A 87 -17.24 12.51 -7.82
N TRP A 88 -16.41 13.39 -8.37
CA TRP A 88 -16.66 14.83 -8.38
C TRP A 88 -17.91 15.19 -9.19
N LEU A 89 -18.07 14.63 -10.39
CA LEU A 89 -19.26 14.83 -11.22
C LEU A 89 -20.53 14.32 -10.52
N ALA A 90 -20.48 13.13 -9.93
CA ALA A 90 -21.60 12.56 -9.18
C ALA A 90 -21.98 13.41 -7.96
N ALA A 91 -21.00 13.98 -7.25
CA ALA A 91 -21.23 14.87 -6.11
C ALA A 91 -21.80 16.24 -6.53
N THR A 92 -21.46 16.75 -7.70
CA THR A 92 -22.00 18.03 -8.21
C THR A 92 -23.43 17.93 -8.78
N LEU A 93 -23.89 16.73 -9.10
CA LEU A 93 -25.22 16.46 -9.67
C LEU A 93 -26.25 15.96 -8.64
N ALA A 94 -25.83 15.77 -7.38
CA ALA A 94 -26.67 15.40 -6.24
C ALA A 94 -27.02 16.63 -5.39
#